data_AF-A0A7J3P9I4-F1
#
_entry.id   AF-A0A7J3P9I4-F1
#
_cell.length_a   1.000
_cell.length_b   1.000
_cell.length_c   1.000
_cell.angle_alpha   90.00
_cell.angle_beta   90.00
_cell.angle_gamma   90.00
#
_symmetry.space_group_name_H-M   'P 1'
#
loop_
_entity.id
_entity.type
_entity.pdbx_description
1 polymer ?
#
loop_
_entity_poly.entity_id
_entity_poly.type
_entity_poly.pdbx_seq_one_letter_code
_entity_poly.pdbx_strand_id
1 'polypeptide(L)' 'MGRVAPEVVEQIRSFLREAGIEKAILFGSLPRGTSKEWSDIDLT' A
#
# COMPACT_ATOMS: atom_id res chain seq x y z
N MET A 1 0.21 -9.14 -14.71
CA MET A 1 0.01 -7.82 -14.07
C MET A 1 -0.53 -8.09 -12.67
N GLY A 2 0.34 -8.19 -11.67
CA GLY A 2 -0.06 -8.54 -10.32
C GLY A 2 -0.75 -7.34 -9.66
N ARG A 3 -2.04 -7.47 -9.35
CA ARG A 3 -2.71 -6.48 -8.50
C ARG A 3 -2.22 -6.67 -7.07
N VAL A 4 -2.14 -5.58 -6.30
CA VAL A 4 -1.91 -5.65 -4.85
C VAL A 4 -2.98 -6.54 -4.23
N ALA A 5 -2.58 -7.48 -3.38
CA ALA A 5 -3.52 -8.34 -2.66
C ALA A 5 -4.49 -7.45 -1.85
N PRO A 6 -5.82 -7.63 -1.96
CA PRO A 6 -6.80 -6.81 -1.25
C PRO A 6 -6.56 -6.75 0.26
N GLU A 7 -6.07 -7.83 0.85
CA GLU A 7 -5.78 -7.93 2.29
C GLU A 7 -4.68 -6.95 2.73
N VAL A 8 -3.65 -6.75 1.90
CA VAL A 8 -2.56 -5.80 2.17
C VAL A 8 -3.09 -4.37 2.13
N VAL A 9 -3.96 -4.06 1.17
CA VAL A 9 -4.59 -2.73 1.07
C VAL A 9 -5.43 -2.42 2.32
N GLU A 10 -6.18 -3.40 2.83
CA GLU A 10 -6.97 -3.22 4.05
C GLU A 10 -6.11 -3.06 5.30
N GLN A 11 -4.98 -3.78 5.41
CA GLN A 11 -4.02 -3.59 6.50
C GLN A 11 -3.43 -2.17 6.50
N ILE A 12 -3.00 -1.67 5.33
CA ILE A 12 -2.49 -0.31 5.19
C ILE A 12 -3.58 0.71 5.58
N ARG A 13 -4.83 0.51 5.12
CA ARG A 13 -5.95 1.39 5.48
C ARG A 13 -6.23 1.41 6.97
N SER A 14 -6.21 0.27 7.66
CA SER A 14 -6.42 0.21 9.11
C SER A 14 -5.34 0.98 9.85
N PHE A 15 -4.06 0.72 9.52
CA PHE A 15 -2.92 1.41 10.12
C PHE A 15 -3.01 2.93 9.96
N LEU A 16 -3.32 3.42 8.75
CA LEU A 16 -3.45 4.85 8.49
C LEU A 16 -4.60 5.49 9.28
N ARG A 17 -5.74 4.80 9.40
CA ARG A 17 -6.88 5.28 10.21
C ARG A 17 -6.52 5.37 11.69
N GLU A 18 -5.85 4.35 12.23
CA GLU A 18 -5.38 4.32 13.62
C GLU A 18 -4.36 5.45 13.89
N ALA A 19 -3.54 5.78 12.91
CA ALA A 19 -2.60 6.92 12.97
C ALA A 19 -3.28 8.29 12.78
N GLY A 20 -4.60 8.35 12.56
CA GLY A 20 -5.33 9.60 12.33
C GLY A 20 -5.07 10.23 10.95
N ILE A 21 -4.56 9.46 9.99
CA ILE A 21 -4.30 9.92 8.63
C ILE A 21 -5.60 9.83 7.82
N GLU A 22 -6.12 10.99 7.42
CA GLU A 22 -7.38 11.08 6.66
C GLU A 22 -7.23 10.57 5.22
N LYS A 23 -6.08 10.82 4.60
CA LYS A 23 -5.80 10.50 3.20
C LYS A 23 -4.35 10.09 3.02
N ALA A 24 -4.14 9.07 2.21
CA ALA A 24 -2.82 8.67 1.73
C ALA A 24 -2.93 8.17 0.28
N ILE A 25 -1.86 8.34 -0.50
CA ILE A 25 -1.74 7.81 -1.84
C ILE A 25 -0.69 6.70 -1.85
N LEU A 26 -1.09 5.50 -2.29
CA LEU A 26 -0.16 4.43 -2.58
C LEU A 26 0.46 4.65 -3.96
N PHE A 27 1.79 4.78 -4.02
CA PHE A 27 2.53 4.91 -5.26
C PHE A 27 3.66 3.88 -5.35
N GLY A 28 4.58 4.05 -6.30
CA GLY A 28 5.74 3.18 -6.44
C GLY A 28 5.46 1.86 -7.17
N SER A 29 6.20 0.82 -6.79
CA SER A 29 6.26 -0.47 -7.50
C SER A 29 5.07 -1.39 -7.21
N LEU A 30 4.52 -1.31 -5.99
CA LEU A 30 3.42 -2.15 -5.52
C LEU A 30 2.12 -1.95 -6.33
N PRO A 31 1.55 -0.74 -6.48
CA PRO A 31 0.34 -0.53 -7.28
C PRO A 31 0.56 -0.78 -8.79
N ARG A 32 1.81 -0.77 -9.27
CA ARG A 32 2.16 -1.07 -10.67
C ARG A 32 2.34 -2.58 -10.93
N GLY A 33 2.31 -3.41 -9.89
CA GLY A 33 2.51 -4.85 -9.99
C GLY A 33 3.93 -5.26 -10.37
N THR A 34 4.92 -4.42 -10.04
CA THR A 34 6.35 -4.66 -10.28
C THR A 34 7.16 -4.76 -9.00
N SER A 35 6.50 -4.84 -7.84
CA SER A 35 7.13 -5.05 -6.54
C SER A 35 7.76 -6.44 -6.45
N LYS A 36 8.86 -6.53 -5.70
CA LYS A 36 9.53 -7.78 -5.30
C LYS A 36 9.18 -8.09 -3.85
N GLU A 37 9.51 -9.28 -3.37
CA GLU A 37 9.28 -9.66 -1.96
C GLU A 37 9.95 -8.71 -0.95
N TRP A 38 11.06 -8.08 -1.33
CA TRP A 38 11.80 -7.11 -0.52
C TRP A 38 11.45 -5.66 -0.81
N SER A 39 10.48 -5.40 -1.70
CA SER A 39 10.05 -4.04 -1.98
C SER A 39 9.37 -3.43 -0.76
N ASP A 40 9.67 -2.17 -0.51
CA ASP A 40 9.00 -1.31 0.44
C ASP A 40 7.62 -0.84 -0.07
N ILE A 41 6.93 -0.07 0.78
CA ILE A 41 5.62 0.51 0.51
C ILE A 41 5.78 2.03 0.52
N ASP A 42 5.49 2.66 -0.63
CA ASP A 42 5.57 4.11 -0.80
C ASP A 42 4.20 4.79 -0.55
N LEU A 43 4.16 5.73 0.40
CA LEU A 43 2.96 6.49 0.78
C LEU A 43 3.25 8.00 0.86
N THR A 44 2.30 8.85 0.44
CA THR A 44 2.31 10.33 0.60
C THR A 44 0.97 10.85 1.07
#